data_AF-A0A1A8D537-F1
#
_entry.id   AF-A0A1A8D537-F1
#
_cell.length_a   1.000
_cell.length_b   1.000
_cell.length_c   1.000
_cell.angle_alpha   90.00
_cell.angle_beta   90.00
_cell.angle_gamma   90.00
#
_symmetry.space_group_name_H-M   'P 1'
#
loop_
_entity.id
_entity.type
_entity.pdbx_description
1 polymer ?
#
loop_
_entity_poly.entity_id
_entity_poly.type
_entity_poly.pdbx_seq_one_letter_code
_entity_poly.pdbx_strand_id
1 'polypeptide(L)' 'MLSKKEKALIKEIWERLTPVAENIGSEALHRMFASYPGTKTYFSHLDISPGSSHLYSHGKKIVLAIAEGAKDISQLTVTL' A
#
# COMPACT_ATOMS: atom_id res chain seq x y z
N MET A 1 -15.59 11.73 -8.26
CA MET A 1 -16.28 10.74 -7.39
C MET A 1 -16.36 9.43 -8.16
N LEU A 2 -16.08 8.28 -7.53
CA LEU A 2 -16.03 6.98 -8.21
C LEU A 2 -17.43 6.44 -8.56
N SER A 3 -17.58 5.88 -9.76
CA SER A 3 -18.78 5.17 -10.20
C SER A 3 -18.97 3.86 -9.43
N LYS A 4 -20.19 3.30 -9.47
CA LYS A 4 -20.48 1.99 -8.87
C LYS A 4 -19.57 0.88 -9.41
N LYS A 5 -19.27 0.91 -10.71
CA LYS A 5 -18.40 -0.07 -11.37
C LYS A 5 -16.96 0.04 -10.87
N GLU A 6 -16.42 1.25 -10.76
CA GLU A 6 -15.06 1.46 -10.25
C GLU A 6 -14.92 1.02 -8.80
N LYS A 7 -15.91 1.32 -7.94
CA LYS A 7 -15.92 0.86 -6.54
C LYS A 7 -15.86 -0.67 -6.44
N ALA A 8 -16.69 -1.37 -7.23
CA ALA A 8 -16.71 -2.82 -7.26
C ALA A 8 -15.37 -3.40 -7.73
N LEU A 9 -14.79 -2.82 -8.79
CA LEU A 9 -13.50 -3.26 -9.33
C LEU A 9 -12.35 -3.05 -8.33
N ILE A 10 -12.30 -1.89 -7.66
CA ILE A 10 -11.25 -1.61 -6.66
C ILE A 10 -11.32 -2.62 -5.51
N LYS A 11 -12.52 -2.91 -5.01
CA LYS A 11 -12.73 -3.93 -3.97
C LYS A 11 -12.20 -5.29 -4.42
N GLU A 12 -12.61 -5.74 -5.61
CA GLU A 12 -12.21 -7.05 -6.16
C GLU A 12 -10.69 -7.16 -6.34
N ILE A 13 -10.04 -6.11 -6.84
CA ILE A 13 -8.58 -6.08 -7.03
C ILE A 13 -7.88 -6.27 -5.68
N TRP A 14 -8.28 -5.52 -4.65
CA TRP A 14 -7.59 -5.58 -3.36
C TRP A 14 -7.86 -6.87 -2.58
N GLU A 15 -9.03 -7.47 -2.72
CA GLU A 15 -9.31 -8.83 -2.21
C GLU A 15 -8.32 -9.85 -2.81
N ARG A 16 -8.05 -9.77 -4.13
CA ARG A 16 -7.11 -10.66 -4.82
C ARG A 16 -5.64 -10.40 -4.48
N LEU A 17 -5.28 -9.16 -4.15
CA LEU A 17 -3.89 -8.77 -3.85
C LEU A 17 -3.49 -9.00 -2.38
N THR A 18 -4.46 -9.15 -1.47
CA THR A 18 -4.21 -9.36 -0.04
C THR A 18 -3.25 -10.53 0.27
N PRO A 19 -3.33 -11.71 -0.39
CA PRO A 19 -2.41 -12.82 -0.14
C PRO A 19 -0.93 -12.51 -0.45
N VAL A 20 -0.66 -11.53 -1.32
CA VAL A 20 0.70 -11.12 -1.73
C VAL A 20 1.06 -9.73 -1.22
N ALA A 21 0.32 -9.22 -0.22
CA ALA A 21 0.44 -7.86 0.29
C ALA A 21 1.86 -7.48 0.72
N GLU A 22 2.58 -8.42 1.33
CA GLU A 22 3.96 -8.24 1.77
C GLU A 22 4.90 -7.97 0.60
N ASN A 23 4.81 -8.78 -0.45
CA ASN A 23 5.67 -8.69 -1.63
C ASN A 23 5.41 -7.40 -2.41
N ILE A 24 4.14 -7.13 -2.75
CA ILE A 24 3.80 -5.96 -3.56
C ILE A 24 4.00 -4.65 -2.78
N GLY A 25 3.79 -4.66 -1.46
CA GLY A 25 4.03 -3.50 -0.62
C GLY A 25 5.51 -3.16 -0.49
N SER A 26 6.36 -4.17 -0.25
CA SER A 26 7.82 -3.98 -0.24
C SER A 26 8.33 -3.52 -1.60
N GLU A 27 7.85 -4.11 -2.70
CA GLU A 27 8.22 -3.71 -4.05
C GLU A 27 7.83 -2.26 -4.35
N ALA A 28 6.62 -1.84 -3.97
CA ALA A 28 6.16 -0.47 -4.16
C ALA A 28 7.03 0.55 -3.40
N LEU A 29 7.39 0.25 -2.13
CA LEU A 29 8.33 1.07 -1.36
C LEU A 29 9.70 1.14 -2.04
N HIS A 30 10.21 0.01 -2.53
CA HIS A 30 11.50 -0.03 -3.21
C HIS A 30 11.50 0.80 -4.50
N ARG A 31 10.44 0.69 -5.30
CA ARG A 31 10.21 1.54 -6.49
C ARG A 31 10.15 3.02 -6.11
N MET A 32 9.44 3.37 -5.04
CA MET A 32 9.37 4.74 -4.54
C MET A 32 10.75 5.28 -4.15
N PHE A 33 11.54 4.51 -3.42
CA PHE A 33 12.89 4.91 -3.01
C PHE A 33 13.87 5.07 -4.18
N ALA A 34 13.70 4.26 -5.23
CA ALA A 34 14.52 4.35 -6.44
C ALA A 34 14.13 5.54 -7.31
N SER A 35 12.82 5.73 -7.56
CA SER A 35 12.30 6.80 -8.41
C SER A 35 12.30 8.17 -7.72
N TYR A 36 12.15 8.19 -6.40
CA TYR A 36 12.07 9.42 -5.59
C TYR A 36 12.97 9.31 -4.34
N PRO A 37 14.31 9.43 -4.49
CA PRO A 37 15.25 9.20 -3.40
C PRO A 37 15.03 10.05 -2.14
N GLY A 38 14.48 11.26 -2.29
CA GLY A 38 14.15 12.13 -1.16
C GLY A 38 13.16 11.53 -0.15
N THR A 39 12.34 10.57 -0.58
CA THR A 39 11.40 9.85 0.30
C THR A 39 12.10 8.98 1.34
N LYS A 40 13.37 8.60 1.12
CA LYS A 40 14.16 7.84 2.09
C LYS A 40 14.38 8.59 3.41
N THR A 41 14.26 9.93 3.41
CA THR A 41 14.47 10.75 4.61
C THR A 41 13.46 10.44 5.72
N TYR A 42 12.25 9.98 5.38
CA TYR A 42 11.23 9.54 6.33
C TYR A 42 11.56 8.19 7.00
N PHE A 43 12.58 7.46 6.51
CA PHE A 43 12.94 6.12 6.94
C PHE A 43 14.40 6.02 7.41
N SER A 44 15.03 7.14 7.77
CA SER A 44 16.47 7.22 8.11
C SER A 44 16.92 6.30 9.26
N HIS A 45 15.99 5.87 10.11
CA HIS A 45 16.26 5.01 11.28
C HIS A 45 15.93 3.53 11.04
N LEU A 46 15.66 3.13 9.79
CA LEU A 46 15.14 1.82 9.44
C LEU A 46 16.04 1.17 8.38
N ASP A 47 16.13 -0.16 8.41
CA ASP A 47 16.75 -0.91 7.32
C ASP A 47 15.82 -0.93 6.11
N ILE A 48 16.19 -0.17 5.08
CA ILE A 48 15.46 -0.06 3.82
C ILE A 48 16.20 -0.75 2.66
N SER A 49 17.13 -1.65 2.97
CA SER A 49 17.77 -2.49 1.95
C SER A 49 16.76 -3.41 1.25
N PRO A 50 16.99 -3.80 -0.02
CA PRO A 50 16.14 -4.78 -0.68
C PRO A 50 16.02 -6.07 0.14
N GLY A 51 14.79 -6.52 0.39
CA GLY A 51 14.53 -7.75 1.15
C GLY A 51 14.57 -7.60 2.68
N SER A 52 14.70 -6.38 3.22
CA SER A 52 14.65 -6.19 4.66
C SER A 52 13.29 -6.59 5.25
N SER A 53 13.31 -7.15 6.47
CA SER A 53 12.09 -7.51 7.20
C SER A 53 11.18 -6.30 7.47
N HIS A 54 11.78 -5.12 7.61
CA HIS A 54 11.05 -3.88 7.79
C HIS A 54 10.23 -3.52 6.54
N LEU A 55 10.81 -3.57 5.33
CA LEU A 55 10.07 -3.24 4.11
C LEU A 55 8.92 -4.19 3.85
N TYR A 56 9.12 -5.48 4.09
CA TYR A 56 8.05 -6.48 3.99
C TYR A 56 6.92 -6.21 4.98
N SER A 57 7.23 -6.06 6.27
CA SER A 57 6.20 -5.83 7.29
C SER A 57 5.49 -4.48 7.15
N HIS A 58 6.21 -3.42 6.78
CA HIS A 58 5.63 -2.09 6.56
C HIS A 58 4.82 -2.04 5.27
N GLY A 59 5.33 -2.60 4.17
CA GLY A 59 4.62 -2.74 2.91
C GLY A 59 3.31 -3.51 3.06
N LYS A 60 3.33 -4.63 3.80
CA LYS A 60 2.12 -5.39 4.14
C LYS A 60 1.07 -4.52 4.85
N LYS A 61 1.48 -3.73 5.85
CA LYS A 61 0.56 -2.83 6.57
C LYS A 61 -0.12 -1.83 5.64
N ILE A 62 0.63 -1.23 4.72
CA ILE A 62 0.10 -0.27 3.74
C ILE A 62 -0.94 -0.95 2.84
N VAL A 63 -0.59 -2.10 2.25
CA VAL A 63 -1.49 -2.81 1.34
C VAL A 63 -2.77 -3.26 2.05
N LEU A 64 -2.67 -3.79 3.27
CA LEU A 64 -3.85 -4.18 4.06
C LEU A 64 -4.73 -2.98 4.41
N ALA A 65 -4.14 -1.82 4.71
CA ALA A 65 -4.90 -0.60 4.96
C ALA A 65 -5.66 -0.13 3.70
N ILE A 66 -5.03 -0.23 2.52
CA ILE A 66 -5.70 0.07 1.25
C ILE A 66 -6.83 -0.93 0.98
N ALA A 67 -6.59 -2.22 1.21
CA ALA A 67 -7.59 -3.26 1.04
C ALA A 67 -8.78 -3.07 1.99
N GLU A 68 -8.54 -2.64 3.23
CA GLU A 68 -9.60 -2.27 4.17
C GLU A 68 -10.42 -1.08 3.66
N GLY A 69 -9.75 0.00 3.26
CA GLY A 69 -10.42 1.17 2.68
C GLY A 69 -11.21 0.87 1.41
N ALA A 70 -10.78 -0.13 0.63
CA ALA A 70 -11.48 -0.59 -0.57
C ALA A 70 -12.82 -1.29 -0.28
N LYS A 71 -13.03 -1.84 0.94
CA LYS A 71 -14.28 -2.49 1.31
C LYS A 71 -15.46 -1.51 1.33
N ASP A 72 -15.23 -0.28 1.78
CA ASP A 72 -16.19 0.83 1.70
C ASP A 72 -15.49 2.18 1.47
N ILE A 73 -15.12 2.41 0.20
CA ILE A 73 -14.41 3.63 -0.21
C ILE A 73 -15.22 4.92 0.02
N SER A 74 -16.54 4.81 0.24
CA SER A 74 -17.43 5.94 0.53
C SER A 74 -17.11 6.60 1.87
N GLN A 75 -16.57 5.82 2.82
CA GLN A 75 -16.29 6.29 4.17
C GLN A 75 -14.95 7.01 4.27
N LEU A 76 -14.05 6.83 3.29
CA LEU A 76 -12.73 7.48 3.29
C LEU A 76 -12.82 9.01 3.16
N THR A 77 -13.91 9.54 2.60
CA THR A 77 -14.12 10.99 2.47
C THR A 77 -14.69 11.64 3.74
N VAL A 78 -15.04 10.85 4.76
CA VAL A 78 -15.66 11.33 6.00
C VAL A 78 -14.63 11.64 7.09
N THR A 79 -13.38 11.20 6.92
CA THR A 79 -12.33 11.31 7.95
C THR A 79 -11.16 12.15 7.46
N LEU A 80 -11.36 13.47 7.36
CA LEU A 80 -10.31 14.49 7.41
C LEU A 80 -10.83 15.72 8.17
#